data_AF-A0A520Q422-F1
#
_entry.id   AF-A0A520Q422-F1
#
_cell.length_a   1.000
_cell.length_b   1.000
_cell.length_c   1.000
_cell.angle_alpha   90.00
_cell.angle_beta   90.00
_cell.angle_gamma   90.00
#
_symmetry.space_group_name_H-M   'P 1'
#
loop_
_entity.id
_entity.type
_entity.pdbx_description
1 polymer ?
#
loop_
_entity_poly.entity_id
_entity_poly.type
_entity_poly.pdbx_seq_one_letter_code
_entity_poly.pdbx_strand_id
1 'polypeptide(L)'
;MRQVSTGGPIEEVRDLIARALEPLGGFCDGSISRAAVFTSPLRDGFQSIERAFARVASGRDEMEWFFDNVYEDDGTTPLRWWSDLPRE
;
A
#
# COMPACT_ATOMS: atom_id res chain seq x y z
N MET A 1 -3.61 -6.12 -0.66
CA MET A 1 -2.59 -6.00 0.41
C MET A 1 -1.41 -5.22 -0.15
N ARG A 2 -0.90 -4.24 0.61
CA ARG A 2 0.30 -3.46 0.25
C ARG A 2 1.30 -3.51 1.39
N GLN A 3 2.58 -3.57 1.03
CA GLN A 3 3.68 -3.52 1.97
C GLN A 3 4.51 -2.25 1.73
N VAL A 4 4.98 -1.65 2.82
CA VAL A 4 6.00 -0.61 2.83
C VAL A 4 7.16 -1.05 3.70
N SER A 5 8.38 -0.73 3.29
CA SER A 5 9.61 -0.91 4.05
C SER A 5 10.43 0.39 4.07
N THR A 6 11.22 0.58 5.12
CA THR A 6 12.07 1.77 5.31
C THR A 6 13.50 1.46 5.75
N GLY A 7 14.43 2.36 5.44
CA GLY A 7 15.79 2.42 5.99
C GLY A 7 15.85 2.55 7.51
N GLY A 8 14.95 3.37 8.07
CA GLY A 8 14.81 3.65 9.51
C GLY A 8 13.50 3.12 10.13
N PRO A 9 13.15 3.58 11.35
CA PRO A 9 11.94 3.18 12.06
C PRO A 9 10.66 3.48 11.25
N ILE A 10 9.71 2.53 11.24
CA ILE A 10 8.53 2.61 10.37
C ILE A 10 7.39 3.45 10.95
N GLU A 11 7.37 3.75 12.25
CA GLU A 11 6.18 4.20 12.98
C GLU A 11 5.57 5.48 12.39
N GLU A 12 6.40 6.49 12.09
CA GLU A 12 5.93 7.73 11.48
C GLU A 12 5.37 7.49 10.07
N VAL A 13 6.09 6.71 9.25
CA VAL A 13 5.68 6.40 7.87
C VAL A 13 4.38 5.59 7.87
N ARG A 14 4.26 4.62 8.78
CA ARG A 14 3.05 3.83 8.98
C ARG A 14 1.86 4.73 9.30
N ASP A 15 2.01 5.65 10.25
CA ASP A 15 0.92 6.52 10.70
C ASP A 15 0.51 7.52 9.61
N LEU A 16 1.47 8.02 8.82
CA LEU A 16 1.19 8.87 7.67
C LEU A 16 0.41 8.13 6.58
N ILE A 17 0.80 6.89 6.26
CA ILE A 17 0.10 6.06 5.27
C ILE A 17 -1.28 5.68 5.78
N ALA A 18 -1.42 5.29 7.05
CA ALA A 18 -2.71 4.96 7.65
C ALA A 18 -3.70 6.13 7.51
N ARG A 19 -3.28 7.35 7.84
CA ARG A 19 -4.09 8.58 7.65
C ARG A 19 -4.42 8.86 6.19
N ALA A 20 -3.50 8.59 5.27
CA ALA A 20 -3.73 8.78 3.84
C ALA A 20 -4.73 7.75 3.26
N LEU A 21 -4.80 6.55 3.85
CA LEU A 21 -5.70 5.47 3.44
C LEU A 21 -7.07 5.51 4.11
N GLU A 22 -7.19 6.16 5.26
CA GLU A 22 -8.45 6.26 6.02
C GLU A 22 -9.64 6.76 5.16
N PRO A 23 -9.52 7.82 4.32
CA PRO A 23 -10.61 8.24 3.43
C PRO A 23 -10.97 7.20 2.36
N LEU A 24 -10.02 6.33 2.01
CA LEU A 24 -10.21 5.22 1.07
C LEU A 24 -10.75 3.97 1.78
N GLY A 25 -11.06 4.05 3.08
CA GLY A 25 -11.48 2.92 3.91
C GLY A 25 -10.38 1.89 4.16
N GLY A 26 -9.11 2.27 3.93
CA GLY A 26 -7.98 1.40 4.21
C GLY A 26 -7.48 1.52 5.65
N PHE A 27 -6.76 0.50 6.09
CA PHE A 27 -6.24 0.38 7.45
C PHE A 27 -4.91 -0.38 7.47
N CYS A 28 -4.16 -0.22 8.56
CA CYS A 28 -2.92 -0.96 8.81
C CYS A 28 -3.25 -2.32 9.42
N ASP A 29 -2.79 -3.41 8.77
CA ASP A 29 -2.95 -4.77 9.28
C ASP A 29 -1.91 -5.10 10.37
N GLY A 30 -0.73 -4.49 10.28
CA GLY A 30 0.36 -4.70 11.23
C GLY A 30 1.67 -4.05 10.80
N SER A 31 2.62 -3.98 11.73
CA SER A 31 3.96 -3.45 11.47
C SER A 31 5.02 -4.15 12.31
N ILE A 32 6.21 -4.29 11.74
CA ILE A 32 7.47 -4.58 12.45
C ILE A 32 8.36 -3.33 12.40
N SER A 33 9.54 -3.35 13.03
CA SER A 33 10.40 -2.15 13.18
C SER A 33 10.70 -1.39 11.88
N ARG A 34 10.67 -2.05 10.72
CA ARG A 34 11.05 -1.46 9.42
C ARG A 34 10.06 -1.74 8.29
N ALA A 35 8.88 -2.28 8.60
CA ALA A 35 7.87 -2.57 7.58
C ALA A 35 6.45 -2.52 8.14
N ALA A 36 5.50 -2.17 7.30
CA ALA A 36 4.07 -2.18 7.62
C ALA A 36 3.24 -2.72 6.45
N VAL A 37 2.12 -3.35 6.79
CA VAL A 37 1.18 -3.94 5.83
C VAL A 37 -0.17 -3.22 5.93
N PHE A 38 -0.77 -2.96 4.77
CA PHE A 38 -2.03 -2.25 4.65
C PHE A 38 -3.03 -2.98 3.75
N THR A 39 -4.29 -2.87 4.12
CA THR A 39 -5.44 -3.30 3.33
C THR A 39 -6.31 -2.10 2.99
N SER A 40 -6.80 -2.04 1.75
CA SER A 40 -7.69 -0.98 1.28
C SER A 40 -8.69 -1.57 0.26
N PRO A 41 -9.99 -1.20 0.35
CA PRO A 41 -11.00 -1.56 -0.63
C PRO A 41 -10.62 -1.08 -2.04
N LEU A 42 -10.95 -1.89 -3.07
CA LEU A 42 -10.63 -1.54 -4.46
C LEU A 42 -11.67 -0.60 -5.11
N ARG A 43 -12.72 -0.19 -4.39
CA ARG A 43 -13.82 0.65 -4.91
C ARG A 43 -13.33 1.93 -5.62
N ASP A 44 -12.23 2.52 -5.13
CA ASP A 44 -11.66 3.79 -5.62
C ASP A 44 -10.52 3.57 -6.64
N GLY A 45 -10.30 2.31 -7.04
CA GLY A 45 -9.26 1.88 -7.98
C GLY A 45 -7.83 1.94 -7.42
N PHE A 46 -6.90 1.31 -8.14
CA PHE A 46 -5.50 1.24 -7.74
C PHE A 46 -4.82 2.62 -7.66
N GLN A 47 -5.14 3.52 -8.61
CA GLN A 47 -4.53 4.84 -8.72
C GLN A 47 -4.70 5.69 -7.45
N SER A 48 -5.88 5.66 -6.83
CA SER A 48 -6.14 6.41 -5.60
C SER A 48 -5.22 5.97 -4.47
N ILE A 49 -5.00 4.66 -4.39
CA ILE A 49 -4.15 4.09 -3.36
C ILE A 49 -2.66 4.30 -3.70
N GLU A 50 -2.25 4.23 -4.97
CA GLU A 50 -0.86 4.53 -5.39
C GLU A 50 -0.49 5.98 -5.05
N ARG A 51 -1.41 6.93 -5.27
CA ARG A 51 -1.20 8.33 -4.87
C ARG A 51 -1.00 8.50 -3.37
N ALA A 52 -1.71 7.72 -2.54
CA ALA A 52 -1.56 7.78 -1.09
C ALA A 52 -0.14 7.38 -0.66
N PHE A 53 0.39 6.29 -1.22
CA PHE A 53 1.75 5.83 -0.94
C PHE A 53 2.81 6.77 -1.55
N ALA A 54 2.66 7.17 -2.80
CA ALA A 54 3.59 8.07 -3.49
C ALA A 54 3.72 9.43 -2.78
N ARG A 55 2.61 9.95 -2.21
CA ARG A 55 2.65 11.19 -1.43
C ARG A 55 3.52 11.09 -0.19
N VAL A 56 3.52 9.94 0.50
CA VAL A 56 4.35 9.72 1.70
C VAL A 56 5.79 9.38 1.32
N ALA A 57 5.99 8.64 0.24
CA ALA A 57 7.31 8.28 -0.30
C ALA A 57 8.07 9.50 -0.87
N SER A 58 7.35 10.51 -1.37
CA SER A 58 7.94 11.73 -1.92
C SER A 58 8.86 12.41 -0.90
N GLY A 59 10.17 12.40 -1.15
CA GLY A 59 11.19 12.97 -0.27
C GLY A 59 11.78 12.00 0.76
N ARG A 60 11.53 10.69 0.63
CA ARG A 60 12.11 9.63 1.47
C ARG A 60 12.83 8.59 0.59
N ASP A 61 14.11 8.80 0.34
CA ASP A 61 14.91 7.95 -0.57
C ASP A 61 15.09 6.50 -0.07
N GLU A 62 14.92 6.27 1.23
CA GLU A 62 15.05 4.94 1.84
C GLU A 62 13.70 4.22 2.04
N MET A 63 12.62 4.70 1.41
CA MET A 63 11.29 4.10 1.50
C MET A 63 10.96 3.35 0.20
N GLU A 64 10.61 2.08 0.35
CA GLU A 64 10.10 1.25 -0.75
C GLU A 64 8.69 0.79 -0.42
N TRP A 65 7.85 0.65 -1.45
CA TRP A 65 6.51 0.08 -1.28
C TRP A 65 6.11 -0.68 -2.55
N PHE A 66 5.33 -1.75 -2.36
CA PHE A 66 4.87 -2.59 -3.44
C PHE A 66 3.55 -3.28 -3.07
N PHE A 67 2.93 -3.87 -4.09
CA PHE A 67 1.76 -4.71 -3.91
C PHE A 67 2.14 -6.19 -3.87
N ASP A 68 1.98 -6.81 -2.72
CA ASP A 68 2.40 -8.21 -2.48
C ASP A 68 1.38 -9.27 -2.97
N ASN A 69 0.34 -8.84 -3.69
CA ASN A 69 -0.70 -9.73 -4.23
C ASN A 69 -1.49 -9.04 -5.36
N VAL A 70 -0.85 -8.22 -6.18
CA VAL A 70 -1.51 -7.58 -7.34
C VAL A 70 -0.72 -7.84 -8.61
N TYR A 71 0.60 -7.88 -8.48
CA TYR A 71 1.52 -8.20 -9.56
C TYR A 71 2.19 -9.55 -9.29
N GLU A 72 2.67 -10.18 -10.36
CA GLU A 72 3.61 -11.31 -10.32
C GLU A 72 4.94 -10.87 -9.66
N ASP A 73 5.89 -11.81 -9.51
CA ASP A 73 7.21 -11.57 -8.93
C ASP A 73 8.03 -10.47 -9.65
N ASP A 74 7.67 -10.13 -10.90
CA ASP A 74 8.28 -9.05 -11.67
C ASP A 74 7.82 -7.64 -11.24
N GLY A 75 6.86 -7.54 -10.31
CA GLY A 75 6.33 -6.29 -9.77
C GLY A 75 5.52 -5.45 -10.75
N THR A 76 5.25 -5.93 -11.98
CA THR A 76 4.60 -5.14 -13.04
C THR A 76 3.51 -5.90 -13.81
N THR A 77 3.60 -7.22 -13.93
CA THR A 77 2.62 -8.07 -14.60
C THR A 77 1.41 -8.29 -13.68
N PRO A 78 0.20 -7.83 -14.02
CA PRO A 78 -0.94 -7.90 -13.10
C PRO A 78 -1.55 -9.31 -13.04
N LEU A 79 -1.79 -9.83 -11.82
CA LEU A 79 -2.41 -11.15 -11.56
C LEU A 79 -3.91 -11.22 -11.94
N ARG A 80 -4.58 -10.06 -12.00
CA ARG A 80 -5.99 -9.89 -12.42
C ARG A 80 -7.07 -10.63 -11.64
N TRP A 81 -6.77 -11.32 -10.52
CA TRP A 81 -7.77 -12.03 -9.69
C TRP A 81 -8.95 -11.16 -9.25
N TRP A 82 -8.76 -9.84 -9.13
CA TRP A 82 -9.82 -8.90 -8.77
C TRP A 82 -10.88 -8.71 -9.86
N SER A 83 -10.60 -9.11 -11.10
CA SER A 83 -11.54 -8.99 -12.23
C SER A 83 -12.75 -9.93 -12.07
N ASP A 84 -12.58 -11.01 -11.31
CA ASP A 84 -13.60 -12.03 -11.05
C ASP A 84 -14.39 -11.76 -9.77
N LEU A 85 -14.09 -10.66 -9.06
CA LEU A 85 -14.86 -10.27 -7.89
C LEU A 85 -16.26 -9.80 -8.30
N PRO A 86 -17.31 -10.15 -7.52
CA PRO A 86 -18.64 -9.60 -7.73
C PRO A 86 -18.59 -8.08 -7.65
N ARG A 87 -19.27 -7.40 -8.58
CA ARG A 87 -19.53 -5.96 -8.45
C ARG A 87 -20.74 -5.79 -7.54
N GLU A 88 -20.53 -5.11 -6.42
CA GLU A 88 -21.60 -4.68 -5.49
C GLU A 88 -22.52 -3.63 -6.12
#